data_AF-A0AA38PE07-F1
#
_entry.id   AF-A0AA38PE07-F1
#
_cell.length_a   1.000
_cell.length_b   1.000
_cell.length_c   1.000
_cell.angle_alpha   90.00
_cell.angle_beta   90.00
_cell.angle_gamma   90.00
#
_symmetry.space_group_name_H-M   'P 1'
#
loop_
_entity.id
_entity.type
_entity.pdbx_description
1 polymer ?
#
loop_
_entity_poly.entity_id
_entity_poly.type
_entity_poly.pdbx_seq_one_letter_code
_entity_poly.pdbx_strand_id
1 'polypeptide(L)'
;MSYPPPSSSNAMHTRYQPYDRPSPSVRHSSTLHRNAPPYRTQAPGLQCAQPMRRSSIQEIQKPPGEVGRPGRGGYNLRNVLGWSKREYDDVKDFIRGLVLCLDCNIPFTKQPLQDINFIRTQAVMQYGFLARYQHHWVVDDFVRCRLKYEKNLKKTRNQRAERGSSSG
;
A
#
# COMPACT_ATOMS: atom_id res chain seq x y z
N MET A 1 -11.10 -58.70 -16.24
CA MET A 1 -9.69 -59.15 -16.12
C MET A 1 -9.05 -58.29 -15.05
N SER A 2 -8.92 -58.83 -13.84
CA SER A 2 -8.41 -58.16 -12.65
C SER A 2 -7.08 -58.80 -12.27
N TYR A 3 -6.06 -57.99 -11.97
CA TYR A 3 -4.81 -58.45 -11.36
C TYR A 3 -4.64 -57.81 -9.98
N PRO A 4 -4.13 -58.56 -8.98
CA PRO A 4 -4.00 -58.12 -7.59
C PRO A 4 -2.74 -57.27 -7.34
N PRO A 5 -2.62 -56.59 -6.18
CA PRO A 5 -1.49 -55.73 -5.84
C PRO A 5 -0.33 -56.51 -5.18
N PRO A 6 0.92 -56.04 -5.29
CA PRO A 6 2.00 -56.48 -4.42
C PRO A 6 1.99 -55.73 -3.07
N SER A 7 2.12 -56.51 -2.00
CA SER A 7 2.25 -56.08 -0.60
C SER A 7 3.72 -56.12 -0.17
N SER A 8 4.07 -55.16 0.69
CA SER A 8 5.14 -55.17 1.70
C SER A 8 6.59 -55.11 1.21
N SER A 9 7.55 -54.55 1.93
CA SER A 9 7.63 -53.64 3.08
C SER A 9 9.14 -53.52 3.32
N ASN A 10 9.68 -52.31 3.38
CA ASN A 10 10.93 -51.99 4.07
C ASN A 10 10.94 -50.46 4.19
N ALA A 11 10.56 -49.91 5.34
CA ALA A 11 11.43 -49.74 6.51
C ALA A 11 12.60 -48.82 6.19
N MET A 12 12.53 -47.61 6.74
CA MET A 12 13.58 -46.89 7.48
C MET A 12 13.35 -45.39 7.35
N HIS A 13 13.00 -44.80 8.49
CA HIS A 13 13.01 -43.39 8.79
C HIS A 13 14.24 -42.67 8.23
N THR A 14 14.04 -41.55 7.54
CA THR A 14 14.96 -40.42 7.70
C THR A 14 14.17 -39.12 7.69
N ARG A 15 13.72 -38.77 8.89
CA ARG A 15 13.26 -37.43 9.27
C ARG A 15 14.42 -36.46 9.04
N TYR A 16 14.44 -35.75 7.91
CA TYR A 16 15.37 -34.64 7.70
C TYR A 16 14.92 -33.49 8.60
N GLN A 17 15.65 -33.32 9.71
CA GLN A 17 15.48 -32.21 10.64
C GLN A 17 16.21 -30.95 10.12
N PRO A 18 15.73 -29.75 10.46
CA PRO A 18 16.19 -28.49 9.90
C PRO A 18 17.32 -27.85 10.74
N TYR A 19 18.20 -27.14 10.04
CA TYR A 19 19.21 -26.18 10.51
C TYR A 19 20.31 -26.66 11.47
N ASP A 20 21.52 -26.68 10.91
CA ASP A 20 22.79 -26.76 11.62
C ASP A 20 22.95 -25.66 12.67
N ARG A 21 23.27 -26.11 13.87
CA ARG A 21 23.78 -25.31 14.99
C ARG A 21 25.26 -25.01 14.74
N PRO A 22 25.74 -23.82 15.12
CA PRO A 22 26.86 -23.84 16.03
C PRO A 22 26.68 -22.89 17.22
N SER A 23 26.87 -23.45 18.40
CA SER A 23 27.26 -22.80 19.66
C SER A 23 28.30 -23.75 20.28
N PRO A 24 29.25 -23.36 21.15
CA PRO A 24 29.32 -22.12 21.93
C PRO A 24 30.73 -21.51 22.05
N SER A 25 30.85 -20.31 22.62
CA SER A 25 31.90 -20.09 23.63
C SER A 25 31.56 -18.90 24.52
N VAL A 26 31.15 -19.23 25.74
CA VAL A 26 31.10 -18.32 26.87
C VAL A 26 32.54 -18.13 27.36
N ARG A 27 33.00 -16.88 27.50
CA ARG A 27 33.86 -16.57 28.64
C ARG A 27 33.70 -15.13 29.12
N HIS A 28 33.47 -15.07 30.41
CA HIS A 28 33.29 -13.90 31.24
C HIS A 28 34.53 -13.01 31.23
N SER A 29 34.34 -11.71 31.43
CA SER A 29 35.25 -10.89 32.23
C SER A 29 34.54 -9.62 32.68
N SER A 30 34.21 -9.62 33.95
CA SER A 30 33.74 -8.53 34.79
C SER A 30 34.78 -7.42 34.92
N THR A 31 34.37 -6.16 34.74
CA THR A 31 35.07 -5.02 35.35
C THR A 31 34.04 -3.97 35.78
N LEU A 32 33.75 -3.94 37.07
CA LEU A 32 33.24 -2.77 37.77
C LEU A 32 34.33 -1.70 37.72
N HIS A 33 34.07 -0.56 37.07
CA HIS A 33 34.81 0.65 37.36
C HIS A 33 33.84 1.80 37.62
N ARG A 34 33.54 1.93 38.91
CA ARG A 34 32.97 3.09 39.57
C ARG A 34 33.99 4.23 39.45
N ASN A 35 33.63 5.30 38.75
CA ASN A 35 34.23 6.62 38.96
C ASN A 35 33.14 7.68 38.76
N ALA A 36 32.56 8.11 39.86
CA ALA A 36 32.00 9.44 39.97
C ALA A 36 33.10 10.38 40.46
N PRO A 37 33.23 11.59 39.91
CA PRO A 37 33.74 12.71 40.69
C PRO A 37 32.66 13.77 40.93
N PRO A 38 32.85 14.61 41.96
CA PRO A 38 31.80 15.35 42.63
C PRO A 38 31.65 16.79 42.10
N TYR A 39 30.61 17.45 42.61
CA TYR A 39 30.36 18.91 42.61
C TYR A 39 30.21 19.62 41.25
N ARG A 40 28.99 20.07 40.93
CA ARG A 40 28.48 21.43 41.16
C ARG A 40 29.11 22.48 40.24
N THR A 41 28.40 22.81 39.16
CA THR A 41 28.25 24.19 38.70
C THR A 41 26.87 24.29 38.06
N GLN A 42 25.98 25.04 38.69
CA GLN A 42 24.69 25.42 38.12
C GLN A 42 24.97 26.49 37.07
N ALA A 43 24.77 26.16 35.80
CA ALA A 43 24.64 27.17 34.74
C ALA A 43 23.13 27.37 34.49
N PRO A 44 22.55 28.55 34.73
CA PRO A 44 21.23 28.90 34.23
C PRO A 44 21.40 29.32 32.76
N GLY A 45 21.74 28.35 31.92
CA GLY A 45 21.99 28.55 30.50
C GLY A 45 20.82 28.01 29.71
N LEU A 46 19.87 28.89 29.40
CA LEU A 46 18.94 28.79 28.28
C LEU A 46 18.26 27.42 28.18
N GLN A 47 17.09 27.33 28.83
CA GLN A 47 16.09 26.35 28.46
C GLN A 47 15.81 26.55 26.96
N CYS A 48 16.45 25.72 26.12
CA CYS A 48 16.13 25.60 24.72
C CYS A 48 14.62 25.40 24.70
N ALA A 49 13.89 26.43 24.27
CA ALA A 49 12.46 26.39 24.14
C ALA A 49 12.17 25.09 23.39
N GLN A 50 11.59 24.12 24.12
CA GLN A 50 11.11 22.91 23.51
C GLN A 50 10.25 23.42 22.36
N PRO A 51 10.55 23.09 21.09
CA PRO A 51 9.67 23.47 20.01
C PRO A 51 8.32 22.91 20.43
N MET A 52 7.38 23.81 20.75
CA MET A 52 5.99 23.46 20.97
C MET A 52 5.71 22.47 19.86
N ARG A 53 5.46 21.21 20.23
CA ARG A 53 5.16 20.18 19.24
C ARG A 53 3.95 20.73 18.52
N ARG A 54 4.18 21.34 17.35
CA ARG A 54 3.11 21.72 16.43
C ARG A 54 2.33 20.45 16.32
N SER A 55 1.11 20.45 16.82
CA SER A 55 0.19 19.33 16.72
C SER A 55 0.13 19.03 15.24
N SER A 56 0.96 18.10 14.79
CA SER A 56 1.05 17.69 13.42
C SER A 56 -0.31 17.08 13.18
N ILE A 57 -1.18 17.84 12.51
CA ILE A 57 -2.48 17.35 12.08
C ILE A 57 -2.16 16.03 11.38
N GLN A 58 -2.48 14.91 12.02
CA GLN A 58 -2.04 13.61 11.56
C GLN A 58 -2.76 13.34 10.25
N GLU A 59 -2.04 13.50 9.13
CA GLU A 59 -2.58 13.18 7.81
C GLU A 59 -2.95 11.69 7.79
N ILE A 60 -4.13 11.40 7.26
CA ILE A 60 -4.66 10.05 7.15
C ILE A 60 -3.77 9.27 6.18
N GLN A 61 -3.04 8.31 6.74
CA GLN A 61 -2.11 7.46 6.01
C GLN A 61 -2.86 6.50 5.08
N LYS A 62 -2.19 6.09 4.01
CA LYS A 62 -2.68 5.04 3.13
C LYS A 62 -2.66 3.69 3.87
N PRO A 63 -3.72 2.88 3.82
CA PRO A 63 -3.68 1.53 4.38
C PRO A 63 -2.66 0.63 3.67
N PRO A 64 -2.16 -0.43 4.35
CA PRO A 64 -1.34 -1.44 3.69
C PRO A 64 -2.12 -2.16 2.59
N GLY A 65 -1.44 -2.47 1.49
CA GLY A 65 -2.02 -3.22 0.37
C GLY A 65 -2.40 -2.37 -0.86
N GLU A 66 -2.94 -3.05 -1.88
CA GLU A 66 -3.43 -2.42 -3.11
C GLU A 66 -4.94 -2.23 -3.12
N VAL A 67 -5.40 -1.08 -3.63
CA VAL A 67 -6.82 -0.84 -3.87
C VAL A 67 -7.41 -1.86 -4.85
N GLY A 68 -8.56 -2.43 -4.52
CA GLY A 68 -9.29 -3.38 -5.37
C GLY A 68 -8.78 -4.82 -5.33
N ARG A 69 -7.99 -5.20 -4.31
CA ARG A 69 -7.54 -6.59 -4.08
C ARG A 69 -7.86 -7.12 -2.66
N PRO A 70 -9.11 -7.01 -2.17
CA PRO A 70 -9.44 -7.36 -0.78
C PRO A 70 -9.05 -8.79 -0.37
N GLY A 71 -9.14 -9.78 -1.28
CA GLY A 71 -8.77 -11.17 -0.99
C GLY A 71 -7.28 -11.51 -1.13
N ARG A 72 -6.40 -10.54 -1.42
CA ARG A 72 -4.96 -10.76 -1.64
C ARG A 72 -4.09 -9.74 -0.90
N GLY A 73 -4.53 -9.33 0.29
CA GLY A 73 -3.81 -8.33 1.11
C GLY A 73 -3.97 -6.89 0.63
N GLY A 74 -4.98 -6.60 -0.21
CA GLY A 74 -5.40 -5.25 -0.57
C GLY A 74 -6.64 -4.78 0.18
N TYR A 75 -7.21 -3.65 -0.24
CA TYR A 75 -8.40 -3.08 0.40
C TYR A 75 -9.46 -2.61 -0.57
N ASN A 76 -10.68 -2.43 -0.06
CA ASN A 76 -11.77 -1.76 -0.77
C ASN A 76 -11.77 -0.28 -0.41
N LEU A 77 -11.65 0.60 -1.41
CA LEU A 77 -11.55 2.05 -1.20
C LEU A 77 -12.76 2.62 -0.44
N ARG A 78 -13.97 2.21 -0.81
CA ARG A 78 -15.20 2.69 -0.18
C ARG A 78 -15.27 2.30 1.31
N ASN A 79 -14.85 1.08 1.63
CA ASN A 79 -14.84 0.60 3.01
C ASN A 79 -13.80 1.34 3.87
N VAL A 80 -12.61 1.59 3.31
CA VAL A 80 -11.53 2.30 4.01
C VAL A 80 -11.88 3.75 4.29
N LEU A 81 -12.52 4.42 3.33
CA LEU A 81 -12.81 5.85 3.46
C LEU A 81 -13.95 6.12 4.44
N GLY A 82 -14.90 5.20 4.58
CA GLY A 82 -16.06 5.37 5.47
C GLY A 82 -17.00 6.53 5.10
N TRP A 83 -16.85 7.10 3.90
CA TRP A 83 -17.68 8.20 3.42
C TRP A 83 -19.12 7.75 3.16
N SER A 84 -20.04 8.70 3.21
CA SER A 84 -21.41 8.45 2.73
C SER A 84 -21.38 8.06 1.25
N LYS A 85 -22.43 7.34 0.80
CA LYS A 85 -22.55 6.98 -0.61
C LYS A 85 -22.47 8.20 -1.53
N ARG A 86 -23.13 9.29 -1.13
CA ARG A 86 -23.16 10.55 -1.89
C ARG A 86 -21.77 11.14 -2.03
N GLU A 87 -21.04 11.35 -0.92
CA GLU A 87 -19.68 11.92 -0.96
C GLU A 87 -18.73 11.08 -1.82
N TYR A 88 -18.81 9.75 -1.69
CA TYR A 88 -18.00 8.84 -2.49
C TYR A 88 -18.33 8.95 -3.98
N ASP A 89 -19.62 8.93 -4.34
CA ASP A 89 -20.05 9.00 -5.73
C ASP A 89 -19.73 10.38 -6.34
N ASP A 90 -19.90 11.47 -5.60
CA ASP A 90 -19.58 12.84 -6.04
C ASP A 90 -18.09 12.98 -6.39
N VAL A 91 -17.19 12.58 -5.48
CA VAL A 91 -15.74 12.64 -5.73
C VAL A 91 -15.34 11.71 -6.88
N LYS A 92 -15.90 10.50 -6.92
CA LYS A 92 -15.63 9.53 -7.98
C LYS A 92 -16.02 10.06 -9.36
N ASP A 93 -17.20 10.69 -9.46
CA ASP A 93 -17.71 11.20 -10.73
C ASP A 93 -16.96 12.46 -11.18
N PHE A 94 -16.55 13.31 -10.24
CA PHE A 94 -15.65 14.42 -10.51
C PHE A 94 -14.30 13.94 -11.07
N ILE A 95 -13.64 12.99 -10.39
CA ILE A 95 -12.36 12.43 -10.85
C ILE A 95 -12.54 11.71 -12.19
N ARG A 96 -13.67 11.02 -12.43
CA ARG A 96 -13.98 10.42 -13.74
C ARG A 96 -13.91 11.45 -14.87
N GLY A 97 -14.45 12.65 -14.67
CA GLY A 97 -14.39 13.72 -15.65
C GLY A 97 -12.96 14.17 -15.93
N LEU A 98 -12.13 14.27 -14.89
CA LEU A 98 -10.74 14.68 -15.04
C LEU A 98 -9.84 13.61 -15.68
N VAL A 99 -10.09 12.32 -15.43
CA VAL A 99 -9.30 11.22 -16.03
C VAL A 99 -9.38 11.20 -17.56
N LEU A 100 -10.31 11.93 -18.19
CA LEU A 100 -10.33 12.13 -19.64
C LEU A 100 -9.08 12.83 -20.17
N CYS A 101 -8.31 13.56 -19.35
CA CYS A 101 -7.03 14.13 -19.75
C CYS A 101 -5.86 13.12 -19.72
N LEU A 102 -6.07 11.91 -19.19
CA LEU A 102 -5.03 10.88 -19.11
C LEU A 102 -5.11 9.86 -20.25
N ASP A 103 -3.97 9.24 -20.57
CA ASP A 103 -3.95 8.11 -21.49
C ASP A 103 -4.41 6.82 -20.78
N CYS A 104 -5.65 6.41 -21.05
CA CYS A 104 -6.23 5.20 -20.46
C CYS A 104 -5.57 3.88 -20.89
N ASN A 105 -4.61 3.89 -21.82
CA ASN A 105 -3.89 2.70 -22.26
C ASN A 105 -2.65 2.39 -21.41
N ILE A 106 -2.14 3.38 -20.67
CA ILE A 106 -0.96 3.24 -19.82
C ILE A 106 -1.33 3.22 -18.33
N PRO A 107 -0.56 2.50 -17.49
CA PRO A 107 -0.81 2.45 -16.05
C PRO A 107 -0.54 3.81 -15.39
N PHE A 108 -1.16 4.03 -14.22
CA PHE A 108 -0.97 5.24 -13.38
C PHE A 108 0.49 5.67 -13.24
N THR A 109 1.40 4.71 -13.00
CA THR A 109 2.83 4.98 -12.78
C THR A 109 3.58 5.51 -14.00
N LYS A 110 2.99 5.40 -15.19
CA LYS A 110 3.54 5.92 -16.45
C LYS A 110 2.84 7.18 -16.95
N GLN A 111 1.82 7.66 -16.24
CA GLN A 111 1.13 8.90 -16.60
C GLN A 111 2.07 10.10 -16.39
N PRO A 112 1.94 11.17 -17.19
CA PRO A 112 2.67 12.40 -16.97
C PRO A 112 2.39 12.94 -15.56
N LEU A 113 3.44 13.25 -14.81
CA LEU A 113 3.30 13.75 -13.43
C LEU A 113 2.52 15.07 -13.38
N GLN A 114 2.64 15.91 -14.41
CA GLN A 114 1.90 17.16 -14.55
C GLN A 114 0.38 16.92 -14.56
N ASP A 115 -0.10 15.92 -15.31
CA ASP A 115 -1.53 15.62 -15.40
C ASP A 115 -2.06 15.03 -14.09
N ILE A 116 -1.28 14.17 -13.44
CA ILE A 116 -1.62 13.63 -12.12
C ILE A 116 -1.70 14.75 -11.08
N ASN A 117 -0.74 15.68 -11.09
CA ASN A 117 -0.75 16.83 -10.19
C ASN A 117 -1.92 17.78 -10.49
N PHE A 118 -2.27 17.98 -11.76
CA PHE A 118 -3.47 18.73 -12.12
C PHE A 118 -4.73 18.11 -11.50
N ILE A 119 -4.91 16.79 -11.63
CA ILE A 119 -6.05 16.09 -11.02
C ILE A 119 -6.06 16.23 -9.50
N ARG A 120 -4.91 16.06 -8.83
CA ARG A 120 -4.77 16.23 -7.38
C ARG A 120 -5.19 17.63 -6.93
N THR A 121 -4.65 18.66 -7.59
CA THR A 121 -4.97 20.06 -7.28
C THR A 121 -6.46 20.35 -7.48
N GLN A 122 -7.03 19.95 -8.62
CA GLN A 122 -8.46 20.17 -8.89
C GLN A 122 -9.36 19.45 -7.89
N ALA A 123 -9.02 18.20 -7.52
CA ALA A 123 -9.78 17.45 -6.53
C ALA A 123 -9.73 18.09 -5.14
N VAL A 124 -8.56 18.54 -4.69
CA VAL A 124 -8.42 19.23 -3.39
C VAL A 124 -9.11 20.59 -3.39
N MET A 125 -9.04 21.34 -4.50
CA MET A 125 -9.75 22.62 -4.64
C MET A 125 -11.27 22.43 -4.55
N GLN A 126 -11.81 21.40 -5.20
CA GLN A 126 -13.25 21.12 -5.18
C GLN A 126 -13.72 20.51 -3.85
N TYR A 127 -12.89 19.64 -3.27
CA TYR A 127 -13.20 18.89 -2.05
C TYR A 127 -12.07 19.08 -1.03
N GLY A 128 -12.10 20.22 -0.33
CA GLY A 128 -11.03 20.60 0.61
C GLY A 128 -10.74 19.56 1.70
N PHE A 129 -11.70 18.71 2.05
CA PHE A 129 -11.49 17.62 2.99
C PHE A 129 -10.47 16.59 2.51
N LEU A 130 -10.20 16.49 1.19
CA LEU A 130 -9.21 15.58 0.62
C LEU A 130 -7.77 15.94 1.02
N ALA A 131 -7.51 17.19 1.42
CA ALA A 131 -6.20 17.62 1.89
C ALA A 131 -5.74 16.89 3.17
N ARG A 132 -6.66 16.27 3.91
CA ARG A 132 -6.31 15.50 5.12
C ARG A 132 -5.64 14.16 4.82
N TYR A 133 -5.63 13.71 3.56
CA TYR A 133 -5.08 12.41 3.17
C TYR A 133 -3.66 12.56 2.65
N GLN A 134 -2.75 11.80 3.27
CA GLN A 134 -1.33 11.93 3.02
C GLN A 134 -0.98 11.68 1.54
N HIS A 135 -0.13 12.51 0.97
CA HIS A 135 0.34 12.38 -0.41
C HIS A 135 -0.79 12.24 -1.46
N HIS A 136 -2.02 12.67 -1.15
CA HIS A 136 -3.19 12.55 -2.03
C HIS A 136 -3.54 11.10 -2.41
N TRP A 137 -3.23 10.11 -1.56
CA TRP A 137 -3.39 8.69 -1.90
C TRP A 137 -4.81 8.31 -2.33
N VAL A 138 -5.83 9.01 -1.78
CA VAL A 138 -7.24 8.79 -2.12
C VAL A 138 -7.52 9.14 -3.57
N VAL A 139 -7.05 10.32 -4.00
CA VAL A 139 -7.20 10.78 -5.39
C VAL A 139 -6.47 9.81 -6.32
N ASP A 140 -5.24 9.46 -5.99
CA ASP A 140 -4.45 8.52 -6.77
C ASP A 140 -5.14 7.16 -6.92
N ASP A 141 -5.78 6.65 -5.87
CA ASP A 141 -6.50 5.38 -5.92
C ASP A 141 -7.76 5.44 -6.77
N PHE A 142 -8.50 6.55 -6.74
CA PHE A 142 -9.62 6.77 -7.66
C PHE A 142 -9.15 6.77 -9.12
N VAL A 143 -8.05 7.45 -9.42
CA VAL A 143 -7.44 7.47 -10.75
C VAL A 143 -7.01 6.06 -11.17
N ARG A 144 -6.30 5.32 -10.31
CA ARG A 144 -5.91 3.92 -10.56
C ARG A 144 -7.11 3.03 -10.87
N CYS A 145 -8.17 3.14 -10.06
CA CYS A 145 -9.40 2.38 -10.27
C CYS A 145 -10.03 2.71 -11.63
N ARG A 146 -10.07 3.99 -12.02
CA ARG A 146 -10.66 4.41 -13.29
C ARG A 146 -9.84 3.93 -14.49
N LEU A 147 -8.52 4.13 -14.49
CA LEU A 147 -7.64 3.67 -15.57
C LEU A 147 -7.76 2.15 -15.78
N LYS A 148 -7.81 1.36 -14.69
CA LYS A 148 -8.01 -0.09 -14.76
C LYS A 148 -9.36 -0.45 -15.38
N TYR A 149 -10.43 0.26 -15.00
CA TYR A 149 -11.76 0.07 -15.57
C TYR A 149 -11.79 0.35 -17.07
N GLU A 150 -11.24 1.50 -17.50
CA GLU A 150 -11.19 1.90 -18.91
C GLU A 150 -10.43 0.89 -19.77
N LYS A 151 -9.26 0.43 -19.30
CA LYS A 151 -8.48 -0.60 -19.97
C LYS A 151 -9.27 -1.89 -20.17
N ASN A 152 -9.98 -2.35 -19.15
CA ASN A 152 -10.79 -3.56 -19.21
C ASN A 152 -12.01 -3.41 -20.14
N LEU A 153 -12.61 -2.22 -20.17
CA LEU A 153 -13.74 -1.91 -21.05
C LEU A 153 -13.33 -1.97 -22.52
N LYS A 154 -12.18 -1.37 -22.88
CA LYS A 154 -11.62 -1.46 -24.23
C LYS A 154 -11.31 -2.90 -24.65
N LYS A 155 -10.68 -3.68 -23.77
CA LYS A 155 -10.40 -5.10 -24.02
C LYS A 155 -11.66 -5.90 -24.33
N THR A 156 -12.73 -5.69 -23.55
CA THR A 156 -14.01 -6.39 -23.76
C THR A 156 -14.67 -6.00 -25.08
N ARG A 157 -14.57 -4.73 -25.48
CA ARG A 157 -15.11 -4.25 -26.78
C ARG A 157 -14.39 -4.87 -27.96
N ASN A 158 -13.05 -4.90 -27.95
CA ASN A 158 -12.26 -5.48 -29.02
C ASN A 158 -12.57 -6.98 -29.22
N GLN A 159 -12.67 -7.73 -28.11
CA GLN A 159 -13.02 -9.17 -28.17
C GLN A 159 -14.41 -9.44 -28.76
N ARG A 160 -15.38 -8.53 -28.55
CA ARG A 160 -16.72 -8.67 -29.13
C ARG A 160 -16.73 -8.34 -30.62
N ALA A 161 -15.96 -7.34 -31.05
CA ALA A 161 -15.82 -7.00 -32.46
C ALA A 161 -15.17 -8.13 -33.27
N GLU A 162 -14.09 -8.73 -32.75
CA GLU A 162 -13.38 -9.84 -33.41
C GLU A 162 -14.25 -11.09 -33.58
N ARG A 163 -15.14 -11.38 -32.62
CA ARG A 163 -16.07 -12.54 -32.70
C ARG A 163 -17.25 -12.31 -33.65
N GLY A 164 -17.59 -11.05 -33.95
CA GLY A 164 -18.67 -10.70 -34.87
C GLY A 164 -18.29 -10.74 -36.35
N SER A 165 -16.98 -10.74 -36.67
CA SER A 165 -16.48 -10.67 -38.06
C SER A 165 -16.11 -12.03 -38.69
N SER A 166 -16.27 -13.16 -37.99
CA SER A 166 -16.04 -14.52 -38.55
C SER A 166 -17.32 -15.22 -39.02
N SER A 167 -18.39 -14.46 -39.30
CA SER A 167 -19.65 -14.97 -39.84
C SER A 167 -20.11 -14.03 -40.96
N GLY A 168 -19.43 -14.12 -42.11
CA GLY A 168 -19.75 -13.39 -43.33
C GLY A 168 -19.18 -14.14 -44.52
#